data_AF-A0A950H8I1-F1
#
_entry.id   AF-A0A950H8I1-F1
#
_cell.length_a   1.000
_cell.length_b   1.000
_cell.length_c   1.000
_cell.angle_alpha   90.00
_cell.angle_beta   90.00
_cell.angle_gamma   90.00
#
_symmetry.space_group_name_H-M   'P 1'
#
loop_
_entity.id
_entity.type
_entity.pdbx_description
1 polymer ?
#
loop_
_entity_poly.entity_id
_entity_poly.type
_entity_poly.pdbx_seq_one_letter_code
_entity_poly.pdbx_strand_id
1 'polypeptide(L)'
;EESIRAWIRAANPKLREIVPMTSSNLILTAAEADAYCADYLQEDSLRAEHGRVLVRMVAIVARLSTEISELKRRRLTPAAMPHADATLLLVAAAKTAQENARLVLDSAAQQGHMEKVITLNASLQKLRERCELAEKALSERRKSTV
;
A
#
# COMPACT_ATOMS: atom_id res chain seq x y z
N GLU A 1 -7.21 -5.73 3.63
CA GLU A 1 -7.52 -6.04 2.22
C GLU A 1 -9.02 -6.16 2.02
N GLU A 2 -9.69 -7.06 2.73
CA GLU A 2 -11.13 -7.32 2.55
C GLU A 2 -12.03 -6.08 2.73
N SER A 3 -11.76 -5.21 3.71
CA SER A 3 -12.53 -3.98 3.88
C SER A 3 -12.41 -3.00 2.69
N ILE A 4 -11.22 -2.94 2.07
CA ILE A 4 -10.98 -2.11 0.87
C ILE A 4 -11.71 -2.74 -0.32
N ARG A 5 -11.63 -4.07 -0.46
CA ARG A 5 -12.33 -4.84 -1.49
C ARG A 5 -13.85 -4.66 -1.39
N ALA A 6 -14.41 -4.80 -0.20
CA ALA A 6 -15.84 -4.61 0.07
C ALA A 6 -16.30 -3.18 -0.28
N TRP A 7 -15.51 -2.17 0.12
CA TRP A 7 -15.80 -0.78 -0.25
C TRP A 7 -15.83 -0.58 -1.77
N ILE A 8 -14.78 -1.00 -2.47
CA ILE A 8 -14.65 -0.79 -3.92
C ILE A 8 -15.78 -1.48 -4.68
N ARG A 9 -16.17 -2.69 -4.26
CA ARG A 9 -17.25 -3.46 -4.89
C ARG A 9 -18.64 -2.86 -4.63
N ALA A 10 -18.84 -2.18 -3.50
CA ALA A 10 -20.12 -1.57 -3.14
C ALA A 10 -20.25 -0.11 -3.60
N ALA A 11 -19.13 0.60 -3.78
CA ALA A 11 -19.11 2.01 -4.11
C ALA A 11 -19.59 2.30 -5.55
N ASN A 12 -20.08 3.51 -5.78
CA ASN A 12 -20.35 4.02 -7.12
C ASN A 12 -19.05 3.95 -7.97
N PRO A 13 -19.08 3.44 -9.22
CA PRO A 13 -17.90 3.35 -10.06
C PRO A 13 -17.12 4.67 -10.24
N LYS A 14 -17.80 5.82 -10.12
CA LYS A 14 -17.18 7.16 -10.20
C LYS A 14 -16.44 7.59 -8.92
N LEU A 15 -16.68 6.93 -7.79
CA LEU A 15 -16.16 7.31 -6.47
C LEU A 15 -15.35 6.20 -5.78
N ARG A 16 -15.28 5.00 -6.37
CA ARG A 16 -14.61 3.83 -5.79
C ARG A 16 -13.10 3.99 -5.58
N GLU A 17 -12.48 4.99 -6.19
CA GLU A 17 -11.05 5.32 -6.03
C GLU A 17 -10.75 6.00 -4.69
N ILE A 18 -11.76 6.50 -3.99
CA ILE A 18 -11.62 7.13 -2.68
C ILE A 18 -12.18 6.18 -1.64
N VAL A 19 -11.30 5.59 -0.83
CA VAL A 19 -11.66 4.66 0.24
C VAL A 19 -11.55 5.38 1.59
N PRO A 20 -12.66 5.65 2.30
CA PRO A 20 -12.60 6.24 3.62
C PRO A 20 -11.89 5.31 4.61
N MET A 21 -10.87 5.84 5.29
CA MET A 21 -10.21 5.16 6.40
C MET A 21 -10.40 5.98 7.67
N THR A 22 -10.16 5.35 8.83
CA THR A 22 -10.34 5.98 10.14
C THR A 22 -9.56 7.28 10.33
N SER A 23 -8.38 7.42 9.73
CA SER A 23 -7.51 8.59 9.91
C SER A 23 -7.30 9.45 8.66
N SER A 24 -7.70 8.99 7.47
CA SER A 24 -7.55 9.70 6.20
C SER A 24 -8.27 8.97 5.08
N ASN A 25 -8.50 9.61 3.94
CA ASN A 25 -8.95 8.89 2.74
C ASN A 25 -7.75 8.23 2.04
N LEU A 26 -7.90 6.95 1.68
CA LEU A 26 -6.96 6.24 0.81
C LEU A 26 -7.37 6.51 -0.65
N ILE A 27 -6.45 7.11 -1.41
CA ILE A 27 -6.68 7.48 -2.81
C ILE A 27 -5.99 6.46 -3.72
N LEU A 28 -6.81 5.73 -4.47
CA LEU A 28 -6.40 4.71 -5.42
C LEU A 28 -6.29 5.31 -6.82
N THR A 29 -5.40 4.76 -7.63
CA THR A 29 -5.48 4.89 -9.09
C THR A 29 -6.58 3.97 -9.61
N ALA A 30 -7.04 4.22 -10.84
CA ALA A 30 -7.98 3.35 -11.52
C ALA A 30 -7.48 1.88 -11.56
N ALA A 31 -6.20 1.67 -11.88
CA ALA A 31 -5.60 0.34 -11.93
C ALA A 31 -5.57 -0.37 -10.56
N GLU A 32 -5.30 0.38 -9.48
CA GLU A 32 -5.39 -0.15 -8.11
C GLU A 32 -6.84 -0.54 -7.78
N ALA A 33 -7.83 0.30 -8.10
CA ALA A 33 -9.24 0.01 -7.86
C ALA A 33 -9.73 -1.22 -8.65
N ASP A 34 -9.33 -1.33 -9.93
CA ASP A 34 -9.67 -2.49 -10.76
C ASP A 34 -9.03 -3.78 -10.24
N ALA A 35 -7.80 -3.72 -9.72
CA ALA A 35 -7.15 -4.88 -9.13
C ALA A 35 -7.89 -5.44 -7.89
N TYR A 36 -8.58 -4.59 -7.13
CA TYR A 36 -9.45 -5.02 -6.04
C TYR A 36 -10.81 -5.58 -6.50
N CYS A 37 -11.26 -5.25 -7.72
CA CYS A 37 -12.47 -5.84 -8.27
C CYS A 37 -12.23 -7.30 -8.69
N ALA A 38 -11.05 -7.59 -9.25
CA ALA A 38 -10.71 -8.87 -9.83
C ALA A 38 -10.34 -9.97 -8.80
N ASP A 39 -10.65 -11.22 -9.15
CA ASP A 39 -10.27 -12.42 -8.39
C ASP A 39 -9.08 -13.12 -9.08
N TYR A 40 -7.87 -12.67 -8.74
CA TYR A 40 -6.61 -13.19 -9.31
C TYR A 40 -5.99 -14.36 -8.53
N LEU A 41 -6.73 -15.01 -7.63
CA LEU A 41 -6.19 -15.97 -6.65
C LEU A 41 -5.56 -17.22 -7.28
N GLN A 42 -6.09 -17.70 -8.42
CA GLN A 42 -5.68 -18.96 -9.05
C GLN A 42 -5.08 -18.79 -10.46
N GLU A 43 -4.95 -17.54 -10.92
CA GLU A 43 -4.49 -17.28 -12.28
C GLU A 43 -2.98 -17.08 -12.33
N ASP A 44 -2.31 -17.87 -13.17
CA ASP A 44 -0.89 -17.73 -13.46
C ASP A 44 -0.69 -16.94 -14.77
N SER A 45 -0.78 -15.62 -14.66
CA SER A 45 -0.59 -14.71 -15.79
C SER A 45 0.01 -13.39 -15.31
N LEU A 46 0.65 -12.66 -16.24
CA LEU A 46 1.18 -11.33 -15.95
C LEU A 46 0.10 -10.36 -15.45
N ARG A 47 -1.15 -10.49 -15.94
CA ARG A 47 -2.24 -9.62 -15.46
C ARG A 47 -2.59 -9.92 -14.01
N ALA A 48 -2.60 -11.18 -13.63
CA ALA A 48 -2.92 -11.61 -12.29
C ALA A 48 -1.79 -11.25 -11.32
N GLU A 49 -0.54 -11.43 -11.73
CA GLU A 49 0.63 -11.05 -10.95
C GLU A 49 0.69 -9.53 -10.72
N HIS A 50 0.49 -8.74 -11.78
CA HIS A 50 0.39 -7.28 -11.70
C HIS A 50 -0.72 -6.84 -10.74
N GLY A 51 -1.91 -7.41 -10.86
CA GLY A 51 -3.03 -7.13 -9.95
C GLY A 51 -2.74 -7.49 -8.49
N ARG A 52 -2.18 -8.68 -8.22
CA ARG A 52 -1.80 -9.11 -6.87
C ARG A 52 -0.76 -8.18 -6.24
N VAL A 53 0.24 -7.75 -7.00
CA VAL A 53 1.26 -6.81 -6.53
C VAL A 53 0.65 -5.44 -6.23
N LEU A 54 -0.24 -4.91 -7.09
CA LEU A 54 -0.96 -3.67 -6.82
C LEU A 54 -1.77 -3.75 -5.52
N VAL A 55 -2.58 -4.80 -5.36
CA VAL A 55 -3.38 -5.03 -4.14
C VAL A 55 -2.49 -5.06 -2.91
N ARG A 56 -1.37 -5.79 -2.97
CA ARG A 56 -0.42 -5.90 -1.86
C ARG A 56 0.19 -4.55 -1.48
N MET A 57 0.64 -3.76 -2.46
CA MET A 57 1.22 -2.44 -2.21
C MET A 57 0.19 -1.49 -1.59
N VAL A 58 -1.03 -1.44 -2.14
CA VAL A 58 -2.12 -0.62 -1.58
C VAL A 58 -2.44 -1.01 -0.15
N ALA A 59 -2.52 -2.32 0.15
CA ALA A 59 -2.81 -2.80 1.50
C ALA A 59 -1.72 -2.37 2.50
N ILE A 60 -0.44 -2.39 2.08
CA ILE A 60 0.69 -1.91 2.89
C ILE A 60 0.59 -0.39 3.08
N VAL A 61 0.35 0.39 2.01
CA VAL A 61 0.19 1.85 2.09
C VAL A 61 -0.95 2.25 3.03
N ALA A 62 -2.10 1.60 2.91
CA ALA A 62 -3.26 1.84 3.76
C ALA A 62 -2.94 1.56 5.23
N ARG A 63 -2.27 0.43 5.50
CA ARG A 63 -1.88 0.06 6.86
C ARG A 63 -0.82 0.99 7.42
N LEU A 64 0.25 1.29 6.69
CA LEU A 64 1.27 2.27 7.10
C LEU A 64 0.63 3.61 7.44
N SER A 65 -0.31 4.08 6.64
CA SER A 65 -1.03 5.34 6.90
C SER A 65 -1.75 5.31 8.25
N THR A 66 -2.41 4.20 8.55
CA THR A 66 -3.11 4.01 9.83
C THR A 66 -2.13 3.97 11.00
N GLU A 67 -1.06 3.17 10.91
CA GLU A 67 -0.08 3.02 11.98
C GLU A 67 0.69 4.33 12.23
N ILE A 68 1.05 5.08 11.18
CA ILE A 68 1.68 6.40 11.32
C ILE A 68 0.75 7.37 12.05
N SER A 69 -0.54 7.39 11.71
CA SER A 69 -1.53 8.24 12.38
C SER A 69 -1.67 7.90 13.87
N GLU A 70 -1.77 6.61 14.21
CA GLU A 70 -1.86 6.16 15.61
C GLU A 70 -0.56 6.40 16.38
N LEU A 71 0.59 6.19 15.75
CA LEU A 71 1.91 6.47 16.32
C LEU A 71 2.06 7.95 16.70
N LYS A 72 1.62 8.86 15.81
CA LYS A 72 1.62 10.31 16.06
C LYS A 72 0.63 10.68 17.17
N ARG A 73 -0.57 10.12 17.14
CA ARG A 73 -1.62 10.38 18.14
C ARG A 73 -1.20 9.96 19.55
N ARG A 74 -0.50 8.83 19.66
CA ARG A 74 -0.13 8.20 20.95
C ARG A 74 1.30 8.47 21.38
N ARG A 75 2.02 9.37 20.68
CA ARG A 75 3.48 9.55 20.74
C ARG A 75 4.08 9.56 22.14
N LEU A 76 3.39 10.14 23.13
CA LEU A 76 3.88 10.29 24.50
C LEU A 76 3.43 9.18 25.46
N THR A 77 2.71 8.18 24.96
CA THR A 77 2.14 7.10 25.78
C THR A 77 2.79 5.75 25.47
N PRO A 78 2.84 4.81 26.43
CA PRO A 78 3.31 3.45 26.17
C PRO A 78 2.53 2.73 25.05
N ALA A 79 1.27 3.12 24.83
CA ALA A 79 0.42 2.58 23.77
C ALA A 79 0.94 2.87 22.35
N ALA A 80 1.97 3.71 22.17
CA ALA A 80 2.65 3.91 20.89
C ALA A 80 3.59 2.76 20.50
N MET A 81 4.05 1.93 21.45
CA MET A 81 5.03 0.87 21.16
C MET A 81 4.52 -0.14 20.11
N PRO A 82 3.32 -0.73 20.25
CA PRO A 82 2.84 -1.70 19.26
C PRO A 82 2.70 -1.12 17.85
N HIS A 83 2.31 0.16 17.75
CA HIS A 83 2.22 0.86 16.46
C HIS A 83 3.61 1.12 15.85
N ALA A 84 4.62 1.39 16.68
CA ALA A 84 6.00 1.52 16.20
C ALA A 84 6.53 0.19 15.65
N ASP A 85 6.28 -0.92 16.37
CA ASP A 85 6.70 -2.26 15.95
C ASP A 85 5.97 -2.71 14.67
N ALA A 86 4.65 -2.48 14.60
CA ALA A 86 3.87 -2.72 13.40
C ALA A 86 4.39 -1.90 12.21
N THR A 87 4.74 -0.62 12.43
CA THR A 87 5.31 0.25 11.38
C THR A 87 6.65 -0.29 10.87
N LEU A 88 7.54 -0.78 11.74
CA LEU A 88 8.79 -1.41 11.34
C LEU A 88 8.58 -2.66 10.47
N LEU A 89 7.66 -3.53 10.89
CA LEU A 89 7.30 -4.74 10.12
C LEU A 89 6.71 -4.39 8.75
N LEU A 90 5.90 -3.34 8.67
CA LEU A 90 5.30 -2.89 7.42
C LEU A 90 6.34 -2.27 6.46
N VAL A 91 7.33 -1.55 6.98
CA VAL A 91 8.47 -1.07 6.16
C VAL A 91 9.26 -2.26 5.60
N ALA A 92 9.48 -3.31 6.39
CA ALA A 92 10.10 -4.53 5.88
C ALA A 92 9.24 -5.21 4.80
N ALA A 93 7.93 -5.35 5.04
CA ALA A 93 6.99 -5.91 4.06
C ALA A 93 6.92 -5.08 2.77
N ALA A 94 7.06 -3.75 2.88
CA ALA A 94 7.13 -2.86 1.73
C ALA A 94 8.36 -3.12 0.86
N LYS A 95 9.53 -3.40 1.46
CA LYS A 95 10.75 -3.75 0.72
C LYS A 95 10.56 -5.03 -0.09
N THR A 96 9.99 -6.07 0.53
CA THR A 96 9.64 -7.30 -0.20
C THR A 96 8.62 -7.05 -1.32
N ALA A 97 7.62 -6.20 -1.09
CA ALA A 97 6.66 -5.83 -2.13
C ALA A 97 7.32 -5.06 -3.30
N GLN A 98 8.32 -4.21 -3.01
CA GLN A 98 9.10 -3.51 -4.03
C GLN A 98 9.94 -4.47 -4.88
N GLU A 99 10.55 -5.49 -4.26
CA GLU A 99 11.30 -6.53 -4.97
C GLU A 99 10.38 -7.33 -5.90
N ASN A 100 9.22 -7.78 -5.40
CA ASN A 100 8.23 -8.47 -6.23
C ASN A 100 7.72 -7.60 -7.38
N ALA A 101 7.48 -6.30 -7.12
CA ALA A 101 7.08 -5.38 -8.16
C ALA A 101 8.14 -5.19 -9.24
N ARG A 102 9.44 -5.24 -8.91
CA ARG A 102 10.52 -5.16 -9.90
C ARG A 102 10.49 -6.36 -10.86
N LEU A 103 10.27 -7.57 -10.36
CA LEU A 103 10.15 -8.76 -11.20
C LEU A 103 9.00 -8.62 -12.22
N VAL A 104 7.84 -8.11 -11.76
CA VAL A 104 6.69 -7.86 -12.63
C VAL A 104 6.96 -6.73 -13.62
N LEU A 105 7.67 -5.66 -13.20
CA LEU A 105 8.07 -4.57 -14.10
C LEU A 105 8.95 -5.08 -15.24
N ASP A 106 9.97 -5.88 -14.92
CA ASP A 106 10.91 -6.41 -15.91
C ASP A 106 10.18 -7.32 -16.91
N SER A 107 9.31 -8.21 -16.41
CA SER A 107 8.47 -9.07 -17.24
C SER A 107 7.51 -8.26 -18.15
N ALA A 108 6.83 -7.26 -17.58
CA ALA A 108 5.91 -6.40 -18.34
C ALA A 108 6.63 -5.56 -19.40
N ALA A 109 7.84 -5.05 -19.10
CA ALA A 109 8.64 -4.27 -20.05
C ALA A 109 9.13 -5.14 -21.21
N GLN A 110 9.62 -6.35 -20.93
CA GLN A 110 10.05 -7.31 -21.96
C GLN A 110 8.93 -7.71 -22.92
N GLN A 111 7.69 -7.79 -22.41
CA GLN A 111 6.50 -8.13 -23.18
C GLN A 111 5.82 -6.90 -23.83
N GLY A 112 6.38 -5.69 -23.70
CA GLY A 112 5.82 -4.48 -24.30
C GLY A 112 4.56 -3.93 -23.62
N HIS A 113 4.22 -4.38 -22.41
CA HIS A 113 3.04 -3.94 -21.66
C HIS A 113 3.30 -2.63 -20.90
N MET A 114 3.53 -1.55 -21.65
CA MET A 114 3.91 -0.24 -21.08
C MET A 114 2.89 0.35 -20.10
N GLU A 115 1.59 0.12 -20.31
CA GLU A 115 0.56 0.58 -19.37
C GLU A 115 0.69 -0.07 -17.98
N LYS A 116 1.03 -1.37 -17.94
CA LYS A 116 1.29 -2.07 -16.68
C LYS A 116 2.53 -1.53 -15.98
N VAL A 117 3.56 -1.19 -16.75
CA VAL A 117 4.78 -0.54 -16.26
C VAL A 117 4.46 0.82 -15.63
N ILE A 118 3.67 1.65 -16.30
CA ILE A 118 3.29 2.99 -15.82
C ILE A 118 2.48 2.89 -14.52
N THR A 119 1.43 2.07 -14.51
CA THR A 119 0.53 1.91 -13.35
C THR A 119 1.23 1.32 -12.14
N LEU A 120 2.14 0.36 -12.37
CA LEU A 120 2.91 -0.25 -11.29
C LEU A 120 3.97 0.72 -10.72
N ASN A 121 4.62 1.51 -11.56
CA ASN A 121 5.54 2.57 -11.11
C ASN A 121 4.84 3.66 -10.28
N ALA A 122 3.63 4.08 -10.67
CA ALA A 122 2.84 5.03 -9.89
C ALA A 122 2.56 4.50 -8.47
N SER A 123 2.21 3.22 -8.36
CA SER A 123 1.91 2.58 -7.07
C SER A 123 3.17 2.34 -6.23
N LEU A 124 4.29 2.02 -6.88
CA LEU A 124 5.62 1.97 -6.24
C LEU A 124 6.04 3.31 -5.66
N GLN A 125 5.79 4.40 -6.38
CA GLN A 125 6.09 5.75 -5.90
C GLN A 125 5.27 6.07 -4.64
N LYS A 126 3.97 5.79 -4.64
CA LYS A 126 3.12 5.92 -3.43
C LYS A 126 3.65 5.10 -2.25
N LEU A 127 4.11 3.87 -2.50
CA LEU A 127 4.67 3.01 -1.46
C LEU A 127 5.98 3.58 -0.89
N ARG A 128 6.88 4.10 -1.73
CA ARG A 128 8.14 4.73 -1.31
C ARG A 128 7.90 5.95 -0.44
N GLU A 129 7.06 6.88 -0.92
CA GLU A 129 6.70 8.08 -0.16
C GLU A 129 6.09 7.73 1.20
N ARG A 130 5.27 6.67 1.26
CA ARG A 130 4.69 6.23 2.52
C ARG A 130 5.72 5.62 3.46
N CYS A 131 6.70 4.87 2.94
CA CYS A 131 7.82 4.36 3.74
C CYS A 131 8.70 5.49 4.30
N GLU A 132 9.00 6.52 3.52
CA GLU A 132 9.76 7.69 3.99
C GLU A 132 9.05 8.40 5.15
N LEU A 133 7.72 8.56 5.04
CA LEU A 133 6.90 9.10 6.14
C LEU A 133 6.91 8.19 7.38
N ALA A 134 6.93 6.88 7.19
CA ALA A 134 7.01 5.90 8.28
C ALA A 134 8.35 5.98 9.03
N GLU A 135 9.46 6.00 8.29
CA GLU A 135 10.81 6.12 8.83
C GLU A 135 11.00 7.44 9.58
N LYS A 136 10.45 8.54 9.06
CA LYS A 136 10.42 9.82 9.74
C LYS A 136 9.65 9.75 11.07
N ALA A 137 8.45 9.17 11.07
CA ALA A 137 7.62 9.05 12.27
C ALA A 137 8.30 8.19 13.36
N LEU A 138 8.95 7.10 12.97
CA LEU A 138 9.73 6.25 13.86
C LEU A 138 10.93 7.01 14.47
N SER A 139 11.62 7.80 13.66
CA SER A 139 12.77 8.61 14.10
C SER A 139 12.36 9.70 15.08
N GLU A 140 11.25 10.39 14.83
CA GLU A 140 10.68 11.41 15.72
C GLU A 140 10.29 10.83 17.08
N ARG A 141 9.79 9.59 17.12
CA ARG A 141 9.47 8.89 18.37
C ARG A 141 10.73 8.56 19.18
N ARG A 142 11.78 8.04 18.53
CA ARG A 142 13.05 7.73 19.22
C ARG A 142 13.60 8.97 19.93
N LYS A 143 13.55 10.14 19.28
CA LYS A 143 13.94 11.42 19.87
C LYS A 143 13.09 11.87 21.07
N SER A 144 11.86 11.39 21.20
CA SER A 144 10.99 11.71 22.35
C SER A 144 11.18 10.76 23.53
N THR A 145 11.97 9.70 23.36
CA THR A 145 12.24 8.69 24.41
C THR A 145 13.63 8.89 25.03
N VAL A 146 14.45 9.78 24.45
CA VAL A 146 15.76 10.24 24.95
C VAL A 146 15.56 11.58 25.64
#